data_AF-A0AAD3AVQ6-F1
#
_entry.id   AF-A0AAD3AVQ6-F1
#
_cell.length_a   1.000
_cell.length_b   1.000
_cell.length_c   1.000
_cell.angle_alpha   90.00
_cell.angle_beta   90.00
_cell.angle_gamma   90.00
#
_symmetry.space_group_name_H-M   'P 1'
#
loop_
_entity.id
_entity.type
_entity.pdbx_description
1 polymer ?
#
loop_
_entity_poly.entity_id
_entity_poly.type
_entity_poly.pdbx_seq_one_letter_code
_entity_poly.pdbx_strand_id
1 'polypeptide(L)'
;MRVFVLLFNAGTENEGIHTIQMGAINKVLMFESEDDATRYALLLEAQDFPTPTVEKIDSEEVAEFCRDAGYQAEMIEAGMLVIPPESNASELDWRKEEVPPAEEEFSEIPDAELDSIRRRLEGLL
;
A
#
# COMPACT_ATOMS: atom_id res chain seq x y z
N MET A 1 -9.78 1.47 -21.02
CA MET A 1 -10.84 2.08 -20.16
C MET A 1 -10.22 2.41 -18.82
N ARG A 2 -10.69 3.39 -18.04
CA ARG A 2 -10.05 3.68 -16.75
C ARG A 2 -10.58 2.74 -15.65
N VAL A 3 -9.66 2.19 -14.87
CA VAL A 3 -9.93 1.31 -13.72
C VAL A 3 -9.16 1.83 -12.51
N PHE A 4 -9.52 1.35 -11.33
CA PHE A 4 -8.83 1.64 -10.09
C PHE A 4 -8.06 0.41 -9.64
N VAL A 5 -6.80 0.59 -9.24
CA VAL A 5 -5.94 -0.45 -8.68
C VAL A 5 -5.34 0.04 -7.37
N LEU A 6 -4.75 -0.88 -6.61
CA LEU A 6 -4.11 -0.57 -5.34
C LEU A 6 -2.59 -0.62 -5.54
N LEU A 7 -1.92 0.49 -5.23
CA LEU A 7 -0.47 0.62 -5.26
C LEU A 7 0.09 0.79 -3.84
N PHE A 8 1.31 0.31 -3.63
CA PHE A 8 2.13 0.58 -2.46
C PHE A 8 3.28 1.49 -2.85
N ASN A 9 3.63 2.41 -1.95
CA ASN A 9 4.66 3.43 -2.17
C ASN A 9 4.48 4.20 -3.49
N ALA A 10 3.23 4.57 -3.81
CA ALA A 10 2.90 5.27 -5.05
C ALA A 10 3.72 6.56 -5.21
N GLY A 11 4.29 6.76 -6.40
CA GLY A 11 5.13 7.92 -6.71
C GLY A 11 6.56 7.86 -6.17
N THR A 12 7.02 6.69 -5.71
CA THR A 12 8.42 6.47 -5.26
C THR A 12 9.16 5.51 -6.18
N GLU A 13 10.48 5.35 -5.97
CA GLU A 13 11.31 4.39 -6.73
C GLU A 13 10.96 2.92 -6.43
N ASN A 14 10.30 2.66 -5.30
CA ASN A 14 9.90 1.33 -4.83
C ASN A 14 8.38 1.15 -4.87
N GLU A 15 7.75 1.66 -5.93
CA GLU A 15 6.33 1.50 -6.19
C GLU A 15 6.00 0.04 -6.56
N GLY A 16 4.93 -0.50 -5.97
CA GLY A 16 4.48 -1.87 -6.24
C GLY A 16 2.97 -1.98 -6.36
N ILE A 17 2.48 -2.76 -7.32
CA ILE A 17 1.05 -3.03 -7.46
C ILE A 17 0.62 -4.20 -6.56
N HIS A 18 -0.52 -4.05 -5.89
CA HIS A 18 -1.10 -5.10 -5.08
C HIS A 18 -1.48 -6.31 -5.94
N THR A 19 -1.08 -7.51 -5.51
CA THR A 19 -1.55 -8.78 -6.08
C THR A 19 -2.18 -9.67 -5.02
N ILE A 20 -3.15 -10.49 -5.41
CA ILE A 20 -3.63 -11.62 -4.61
C ILE A 20 -3.09 -12.92 -5.19
N GLN A 21 -2.74 -13.85 -4.32
CA GLN A 21 -2.31 -15.18 -4.75
C GLN A 21 -3.48 -16.15 -4.71
N MET A 22 -3.80 -16.76 -5.85
CA MET A 22 -4.77 -17.86 -5.95
C MET A 22 -4.06 -19.11 -6.45
N GLY A 23 -3.64 -19.97 -5.51
CA GLY A 23 -2.81 -21.13 -5.83
C GLY A 23 -1.42 -20.71 -6.31
N ALA A 24 -1.07 -21.06 -7.56
CA ALA A 24 0.21 -20.73 -8.18
C ALA A 24 0.18 -19.43 -9.03
N ILE A 25 -0.95 -18.73 -9.04
CA ILE A 25 -1.18 -17.58 -9.93
C ILE A 25 -1.35 -16.33 -9.09
N ASN A 26 -0.58 -15.29 -9.42
CA ASN A 26 -0.77 -13.95 -8.88
C ASN A 26 -1.75 -13.17 -9.77
N LYS A 27 -2.68 -12.47 -9.14
CA LYS A 27 -3.70 -11.68 -9.80
C LYS A 27 -3.67 -10.23 -9.35
N VAL A 28 -3.76 -9.31 -10.29
CA VAL A 28 -4.05 -7.89 -10.04
C VAL A 28 -5.57 -7.69 -10.14
N LEU A 29 -6.16 -7.06 -9.13
CA LEU A 29 -7.57 -6.68 -9.16
C LEU A 29 -7.71 -5.28 -9.75
N MET A 30 -8.47 -5.18 -10.83
CA MET A 30 -8.88 -3.91 -11.43
C MET A 30 -10.32 -3.65 -11.00
N PHE A 31 -10.60 -2.51 -10.39
CA PHE A 31 -11.94 -2.13 -9.95
C PHE A 31 -12.55 -1.12 -10.91
N GLU A 32 -13.83 -1.28 -11.28
CA GLU A 32 -14.55 -0.25 -12.05
C GLU A 32 -14.87 0.99 -11.19
N SER A 33 -15.03 0.80 -9.88
CA SER A 33 -15.44 1.82 -8.91
C SER A 33 -14.32 2.13 -7.92
N GLU A 34 -14.07 3.43 -7.71
CA GLU A 34 -13.11 3.93 -6.71
C GLU A 34 -13.54 3.58 -5.28
N ASP A 35 -14.85 3.62 -5.00
CA ASP A 35 -15.42 3.30 -3.70
C ASP A 35 -15.18 1.83 -3.35
N ASP A 36 -15.26 0.93 -4.34
CA ASP A 36 -15.01 -0.50 -4.13
C ASP A 36 -13.52 -0.79 -3.91
N ALA A 37 -12.64 -0.12 -4.66
CA ALA A 37 -11.19 -0.20 -4.44
C ALA A 37 -10.81 0.32 -3.04
N THR A 38 -11.39 1.46 -2.62
CA THR A 38 -11.18 2.05 -1.29
C THR A 38 -11.66 1.12 -0.19
N ARG A 39 -12.84 0.53 -0.36
CA ARG A 39 -13.37 -0.46 0.59
C ARG A 39 -12.47 -1.69 0.68
N TYR A 40 -11.93 -2.17 -0.43
CA TYR A 40 -10.98 -3.27 -0.43
C TYR A 40 -9.65 -2.89 0.28
N ALA A 41 -9.15 -1.67 0.07
CA ALA A 41 -7.97 -1.15 0.77
C ALA A 41 -8.16 -1.15 2.30
N LEU A 42 -9.34 -0.75 2.80
CA LEU A 42 -9.67 -0.80 4.22
C LEU A 42 -9.70 -2.24 4.77
N LEU A 43 -10.13 -3.22 3.97
CA LEU A 43 -10.11 -4.62 4.37
C LEU A 43 -8.69 -5.17 4.48
N LEU A 44 -7.75 -4.68 3.67
CA LEU A 44 -6.33 -5.03 3.77
C LEU A 44 -5.69 -4.42 5.03
N GLU A 45 -5.97 -3.15 5.31
CA GLU A 45 -5.50 -2.48 6.52
C GLU A 45 -5.99 -3.20 7.80
N ALA A 46 -7.24 -3.66 7.81
CA ALA A 46 -7.80 -4.44 8.91
C ALA A 46 -7.11 -5.81 9.13
N GLN A 47 -6.29 -6.26 8.17
CA GLN A 47 -5.47 -7.47 8.25
C GLN A 47 -3.98 -7.14 8.51
N ASP A 48 -3.71 -5.96 9.09
CA ASP A 48 -2.36 -5.43 9.35
C ASP A 48 -1.48 -5.35 8.09
N PHE A 49 -2.09 -5.25 6.90
CA PHE A 49 -1.39 -4.97 5.66
C PHE A 49 -1.09 -3.48 5.56
N PRO A 50 0.01 -3.06 4.88
CA PRO A 50 0.26 -1.65 4.62
C PRO A 50 -0.94 -0.99 3.94
N THR A 51 -1.12 0.30 4.16
CA THR A 51 -2.19 1.06 3.52
C THR A 51 -1.83 1.32 2.05
N PRO A 52 -2.59 0.79 1.08
CA PRO A 52 -2.36 1.08 -0.33
C PRO A 52 -2.98 2.43 -0.72
N THR A 53 -2.42 3.03 -1.77
CA THR A 53 -3.03 4.15 -2.50
C THR A 53 -3.91 3.60 -3.61
N VAL A 54 -5.15 4.07 -3.69
CA VAL A 54 -6.06 3.77 -4.80
C VAL A 54 -5.70 4.69 -5.97
N GLU A 55 -5.30 4.11 -7.09
CA GLU A 55 -4.84 4.85 -8.27
C GLU A 55 -5.64 4.52 -9.52
N LYS A 56 -5.87 5.55 -10.35
CA LYS A 56 -6.68 5.46 -11.56
C LYS A 56 -5.80 5.26 -12.80
N ILE A 57 -5.76 4.04 -13.30
CA ILE A 57 -4.87 3.62 -14.40
C ILE A 57 -5.70 3.20 -15.62
N ASP A 58 -5.11 3.23 -16.83
CA ASP A 58 -5.74 2.60 -17.97
C ASP A 58 -5.70 1.07 -17.84
N SER A 59 -6.82 0.40 -18.06
CA SER A 59 -6.93 -1.05 -18.06
C SER A 59 -5.96 -1.72 -19.02
N GLU A 60 -5.66 -1.08 -20.15
CA GLU A 60 -4.71 -1.63 -21.14
C GLU A 60 -3.27 -1.64 -20.59
N GLU A 61 -2.88 -0.60 -19.86
CA GLU A 61 -1.58 -0.47 -19.19
C GLU A 61 -1.44 -1.51 -18.07
N VAL A 62 -2.48 -1.69 -17.24
CA VAL A 62 -2.48 -2.74 -16.21
C VAL A 62 -2.39 -4.14 -16.84
N ALA A 63 -3.09 -4.36 -17.96
CA ALA A 63 -3.06 -5.64 -18.67
C ALA A 63 -1.70 -5.90 -19.32
N GLU A 64 -1.02 -4.87 -19.84
CA GLU A 64 0.36 -4.95 -20.33
C GLU A 64 1.32 -5.34 -19.22
N PHE A 65 1.28 -4.62 -18.10
CA PHE A 65 2.07 -4.93 -16.92
C PHE A 65 1.88 -6.38 -16.46
N CYS A 66 0.62 -6.84 -16.38
CA CYS A 66 0.32 -8.22 -15.97
C CYS A 66 0.92 -9.25 -16.94
N ARG A 67 0.88 -9.02 -18.25
CA ARG A 67 1.46 -9.93 -19.23
C ARG A 67 2.98 -10.05 -19.08
N ASP A 68 3.64 -8.91 -18.87
CA ASP A 68 5.11 -8.86 -18.74
C ASP A 68 5.57 -9.51 -17.43
N ALA A 69 4.82 -9.33 -16.34
CA ALA A 69 5.10 -9.91 -15.03
C ALA A 69 4.61 -11.37 -14.87
N GLY A 70 3.85 -11.91 -15.83
CA GLY A 70 3.24 -13.25 -15.74
C GLY A 70 2.07 -13.34 -14.76
N TYR A 71 1.43 -12.20 -14.47
CA TYR A 71 0.23 -12.11 -13.64
C TYR A 71 -1.05 -12.22 -14.48
N GLN A 72 -2.16 -12.49 -13.81
CA GLN A 72 -3.48 -12.33 -14.39
C GLN A 72 -4.11 -11.02 -13.92
N ALA A 73 -4.92 -10.41 -14.77
CA ALA A 73 -5.74 -9.27 -14.41
C ALA A 73 -7.20 -9.73 -14.25
N GLU A 74 -7.86 -9.32 -13.16
CA GLU A 74 -9.26 -9.64 -12.90
C GLU A 74 -10.06 -8.35 -12.76
N MET A 75 -11.15 -8.23 -13.53
CA MET A 75 -12.04 -7.07 -13.50
C MET A 75 -13.11 -7.26 -12.44
N ILE A 76 -13.23 -6.29 -11.54
CA ILE A 76 -14.23 -6.23 -10.48
C ILE A 76 -15.27 -5.18 -10.86
N GLU A 77 -16.47 -5.65 -11.20
CA GLU A 77 -17.62 -4.80 -11.54
C GLU A 77 -18.05 -3.95 -10.35
N ALA A 78 -18.57 -2.75 -10.64
CA ALA A 78 -19.05 -1.85 -9.60
C ALA A 78 -20.14 -2.49 -8.72
N GLY A 79 -19.96 -2.38 -7.39
CA GLY A 79 -20.85 -2.95 -6.38
C GLY A 79 -20.56 -4.41 -6.03
N MET A 80 -19.58 -5.06 -6.68
CA MET A 80 -19.16 -6.41 -6.32
C MET A 80 -18.41 -6.41 -4.97
N LEU A 81 -18.78 -7.35 -4.09
CA LEU A 81 -18.06 -7.55 -2.83
C LEU A 81 -16.92 -8.56 -3.04
N VAL A 82 -15.68 -8.06 -3.01
CA VAL A 82 -14.47 -8.88 -2.98
C VAL A 82 -13.86 -8.78 -1.58
N ILE A 83 -13.42 -9.91 -1.03
CA ILE A 83 -12.79 -10.02 0.27
C ILE A 83 -11.34 -10.49 0.07
N PRO A 84 -10.34 -9.85 0.69
CA PRO A 84 -8.97 -10.31 0.58
C PRO A 84 -8.81 -11.72 1.18
N PRO A 85 -7.88 -12.55 0.67
CA PRO A 85 -7.53 -13.81 1.32
C PRO A 85 -7.07 -13.60 2.77
N GLU A 86 -7.35 -14.54 3.67
CA GLU A 86 -7.00 -14.46 5.10
C GLU A 86 -5.49 -14.57 5.39
N SER A 87 -4.67 -14.89 4.38
CA SER A 87 -3.23 -15.09 4.54
C SER A 87 -2.47 -14.24 3.53
N ASN A 88 -1.61 -13.38 4.07
CA ASN A 88 -0.69 -12.56 3.29
C ASN A 88 0.56 -13.36 2.91
N ALA A 89 1.15 -13.07 1.75
CA ALA A 89 2.45 -13.63 1.38
C ALA A 89 3.52 -13.19 2.40
N SER A 90 4.38 -14.12 2.82
CA SER A 90 5.41 -13.88 3.83
C SER A 90 6.52 -12.94 3.36
N GLU A 91 6.75 -12.87 2.05
CA GLU A 91 7.69 -11.95 1.41
C GLU A 91 6.92 -11.08 0.43
N LEU A 92 6.96 -9.77 0.65
CA LEU A 92 6.43 -8.79 -0.31
C LEU A 92 7.60 -8.32 -1.16
N ASP A 93 7.49 -8.43 -2.48
CA ASP A 93 8.60 -8.11 -3.39
C ASP A 93 9.04 -6.64 -3.27
N TRP A 94 8.11 -5.74 -3.00
CA TRP A 94 8.37 -4.32 -2.75
C TRP A 94 8.94 -4.02 -1.35
N ARG A 95 8.98 -4.98 -0.42
CA ARG A 95 9.70 -4.81 0.87
C ARG A 95 11.14 -5.31 0.81
N LYS A 96 11.61 -5.85 -0.32
CA LYS A 96 12.99 -6.36 -0.43
C LYS A 96 14.05 -5.26 -0.37
N GLU A 97 13.64 -3.99 -0.45
CA GLU A 97 14.48 -2.83 -0.16
C GLU A 97 14.15 -2.23 1.21
N GLU A 98 14.23 -3.05 2.26
CA GLU A 98 14.67 -2.52 3.55
C GLU A 98 16.13 -2.10 3.36
N VAL A 99 16.33 -0.83 2.98
CA VAL A 99 17.53 -0.12 3.41
C VAL A 99 17.60 -0.42 4.91
N PRO A 100 18.67 -1.06 5.43
CA PRO A 100 18.78 -1.25 6.86
C PRO A 100 18.55 0.13 7.47
N PRO A 101 17.75 0.27 8.52
CA PRO A 101 17.57 1.57 9.15
C PRO A 101 18.99 2.06 9.38
N ALA A 102 19.36 3.15 8.71
CA ALA A 102 20.44 3.97 9.19
C ALA A 102 20.11 4.12 10.66
N GLU A 103 21.03 3.71 11.53
CA GLU A 103 20.88 3.80 12.96
C GLU A 103 20.49 5.25 13.25
N GLU A 104 19.19 5.53 13.28
CA GLU A 104 18.66 6.66 14.00
C GLU A 104 18.93 6.23 15.42
N GLU A 105 20.12 6.61 15.89
CA GLU A 105 20.30 7.01 17.26
C GLU A 105 19.06 7.83 17.58
N PHE A 106 18.06 7.19 18.17
CA PHE A 106 17.05 7.85 18.94
C PHE A 106 17.87 8.48 20.06
N SER A 107 18.43 9.65 19.78
CA SER A 107 19.03 10.48 20.79
C SER A 107 17.89 10.70 21.75
N GLU A 108 17.97 10.02 22.90
CA GLU A 108 17.18 10.36 24.06
C GLU A 108 17.39 11.85 24.24
N ILE A 109 16.41 12.65 23.81
CA ILE A 109 16.46 14.10 23.94
C ILE A 109 16.73 14.32 25.43
N PRO A 110 17.91 14.84 25.82
CA PRO A 110 18.26 14.91 27.22
C PRO A 110 17.16 15.69 27.95
N ASP A 111 16.79 15.29 29.17
CA ASP A 111 15.68 15.92 29.91
C ASP A 111 15.76 17.46 29.93
N ALA A 112 16.98 18.01 29.86
CA ALA A 112 17.24 19.44 29.75
C ALA A 112 16.68 20.10 28.47
N GLU A 113 16.70 19.40 27.33
CA GLU A 113 16.07 19.86 26.08
C GLU A 113 14.54 19.77 26.16
N LEU A 114 13.98 18.73 26.78
CA LEU A 114 12.55 18.62 27.03
C LEU A 114 12.04 19.78 27.91
N ASP A 115 12.78 20.12 28.96
CA ASP A 115 12.46 21.25 29.85
C ASP A 115 12.56 22.59 29.12
N SER A 116 13.51 22.74 28.20
CA SER A 116 13.63 23.96 27.38
C SER A 116 12.43 24.14 26.44
N ILE A 117 11.91 23.04 25.87
CA ILE A 117 10.75 23.04 24.99
C ILE A 117 9.48 23.37 25.80
N ARG A 118 9.31 22.78 26.98
CA ARG A 118 8.16 23.04 27.88
C ARG A 118 8.08 24.50 28.29
N ARG A 119 9.22 25.08 28.69
CA ARG A 119 9.29 26.48 29.15
C ARG A 119 8.99 27.48 28.04
N ARG A 120 9.29 27.12 26.80
CA ARG A 120 9.03 27.94 25.61
C ARG A 120 7.55 27.93 25.22
N LEU A 121 6.84 26.83 25.48
CA LEU A 121 5.39 26.71 25.27
C LEU A 121 4.58 27.39 26.39
N GLU A 122 5.07 27.40 27.63
CA GLU A 122 4.44 28.10 28.77
C GLU A 122 4.46 29.64 28.63
N GLY A 123 5.30 30.21 27.76
CA GLY A 123 5.37 31.65 27.49
C GLY A 123 4.44 32.16 26.37
N LEU A 124 3.59 31.30 25.81
CA LEU A 124 2.66 31.60 24.71
C LEU A 124 1.20 31.73 25.17
N LEU A 125 0.96 31.87 26.48
CA LEU A 125 -0.35 32.15 27.09
C LEU A 125 -0.36 33.50 27.81
#